data_AF-A0A1Q5FY21-F1
#
_entry.id   AF-A0A1Q5FY21-F1
#
_cell.length_a   1.000
_cell.length_b   1.000
_cell.length_c   1.000
_cell.angle_alpha   90.00
_cell.angle_beta   90.00
_cell.angle_gamma   90.00
#
_symmetry.space_group_name_H-M   'P 1'
#
loop_
_entity.id
_entity.type
_entity.pdbx_description
1 polymer ?
#
loop_
_entity_poly.entity_id
_entity_poly.type
_entity_poly.pdbx_seq_one_letter_code
_entity_poly.pdbx_strand_id
1 'polypeptide(L)'
;MRTGPGRIPCRSPGPRTPGPRPRAESYERLRCDFPPRTGCAHLSSTPKDELVDVLRAVSEEPAAYTALRDAQTRWGAAQLGSLTTEARKNDLEGAPVTNASALGGYDAIAADVVRSKKASGASRWMDAVYTALRSPGASASMAPRSALPDRNAKSWRASLASVPAEERTDHLREQGTFMFTAWAEVAEAGRDRAEPVEVRCRRTGQERYGAIAQNLRMS
;
A
#
# COMPACT_ATOMS: atom_id res chain seq x y z
N MET A 1 -59.76 10.12 41.03
CA MET A 1 -58.82 9.16 40.42
C MET A 1 -58.32 9.71 39.09
N ARG A 2 -57.05 9.43 38.77
CA ARG A 2 -56.25 9.83 37.59
C ARG A 2 -55.44 11.11 37.74
N THR A 3 -54.25 10.87 38.27
CA THR A 3 -52.99 11.60 38.17
C THR A 3 -52.65 11.97 36.72
N GLY A 4 -52.43 13.26 36.47
CA GLY A 4 -51.78 13.77 35.25
C GLY A 4 -50.33 14.15 35.56
N PRO A 5 -49.38 13.91 34.64
CA PRO A 5 -47.96 14.15 34.91
C PRO A 5 -47.67 15.66 35.00
N GLY A 6 -47.14 16.08 36.15
CA GLY A 6 -46.66 17.44 36.40
C GLY A 6 -45.53 17.78 35.44
N ARG A 7 -45.69 18.88 34.69
CA ARG A 7 -44.64 19.49 33.88
C ARG A 7 -43.57 20.06 34.81
N ILE A 8 -42.35 19.55 34.68
CA ILE A 8 -41.15 20.12 35.30
C ILE A 8 -40.83 21.45 34.58
N PRO A 9 -40.72 22.59 35.28
CA PRO A 9 -40.25 23.81 34.65
C PRO A 9 -38.76 23.68 34.29
N CYS A 10 -38.47 23.71 32.99
CA CYS A 10 -37.11 23.86 32.49
C CYS A 10 -36.53 25.20 32.98
N ARG A 11 -35.56 25.12 33.88
CA ARG A 11 -34.74 26.24 34.32
C ARG A 11 -33.95 26.77 33.11
N SER A 12 -34.15 28.03 32.74
CA SER A 12 -33.32 28.72 31.75
C SER A 12 -31.84 28.68 32.18
N PRO A 13 -30.89 28.30 31.30
CA PRO A 13 -29.48 28.45 31.60
C PRO A 13 -29.12 29.94 31.59
N GLY A 14 -28.66 30.46 32.73
CA GLY A 14 -28.02 31.77 32.80
C GLY A 14 -26.72 31.81 31.97
N PRO A 15 -26.19 33.01 31.69
CA PRO A 15 -25.03 33.18 30.81
C PRO A 15 -23.81 32.46 31.38
N ARG A 16 -23.27 31.50 30.63
CA ARG A 16 -22.02 30.83 30.95
C ARG A 16 -20.87 31.79 30.70
N THR A 17 -20.11 32.08 31.74
CA THR A 17 -18.77 32.67 31.65
C THR A 17 -17.87 31.83 30.73
N PRO A 18 -17.03 32.45 29.87
CA PRO A 18 -16.14 31.71 28.99
C PRO A 18 -15.04 31.04 29.83
N GLY A 19 -15.07 29.70 29.90
CA GLY A 19 -13.94 28.93 30.42
C GLY A 19 -12.73 29.04 29.49
N PRO A 20 -11.50 28.88 30.00
CA PRO A 20 -10.29 29.00 29.21
C PRO A 20 -10.26 27.94 28.10
N ARG A 21 -9.98 28.37 26.87
CA ARG A 21 -9.81 27.50 25.70
C ARG A 21 -8.67 26.51 25.97
N PRO A 22 -8.83 25.20 25.67
CA PRO A 22 -7.70 24.28 25.71
C PRO A 22 -6.68 24.71 24.64
N ARG A 23 -5.46 25.04 25.09
CA ARG A 23 -4.30 25.29 24.24
C ARG A 23 -4.00 24.06 23.39
N ALA A 24 -3.74 24.28 22.11
CA ALA A 24 -3.11 23.32 21.23
C ALA A 24 -1.67 23.09 21.68
N GLU A 25 -1.42 22.09 22.52
CA GLU A 25 -0.06 21.76 23.02
C GLU A 25 -0.06 20.36 23.67
N SER A 26 -0.19 19.27 22.88
CA SER A 26 0.14 17.92 23.38
C SER A 26 0.08 16.83 22.29
N TYR A 27 0.95 16.94 21.28
CA TYR A 27 1.32 15.80 20.41
C TYR A 27 2.85 15.58 20.34
N GLU A 28 3.60 16.07 21.33
CA GLU A 28 5.06 16.06 21.31
C GLU A 28 5.72 15.33 22.49
N ARG A 29 4.99 14.46 23.20
CA ARG A 29 5.57 13.64 24.27
C ARG A 29 5.02 12.21 24.27
N LEU A 30 5.34 11.47 23.23
CA LEU A 30 5.68 10.05 23.38
C LEU A 30 7.20 9.95 23.26
N ARG A 31 7.90 10.55 24.24
CA ARG A 31 9.31 10.24 24.46
C ARG A 31 9.36 8.88 25.13
N CYS A 32 10.15 7.98 24.56
CA CYS A 32 10.50 6.71 25.15
C CYS A 32 11.31 6.94 26.43
N ASP A 33 10.63 7.18 27.55
CA ASP A 33 11.25 7.22 28.88
C ASP A 33 11.00 5.86 29.56
N PHE A 34 11.86 4.87 29.31
CA PHE A 34 12.09 3.69 30.18
C PHE A 34 13.50 3.12 29.85
N PRO A 35 14.25 2.56 30.81
CA PRO A 35 15.72 2.51 30.85
C PRO A 35 16.33 1.56 29.81
N PRO A 36 17.65 1.64 29.52
CA PRO A 36 18.23 1.02 28.33
C PRO A 36 18.30 -0.50 28.52
N ARG A 37 17.28 -1.19 28.04
CA ARG A 37 17.40 -2.56 27.60
C ARG A 37 17.36 -2.54 26.07
N THR A 38 18.51 -2.88 25.50
CA THR A 38 18.70 -3.34 24.12
C THR A 38 17.42 -3.90 23.48
N GLY A 39 17.02 -3.34 22.33
CA GLY A 39 16.20 -4.10 21.36
C GLY A 39 14.92 -3.48 20.82
N CYS A 40 14.70 -2.16 20.88
CA CYS A 40 13.66 -1.51 20.06
C CYS A 40 14.30 -0.74 18.90
N ALA A 41 14.88 -1.47 17.96
CA ALA A 41 15.11 -0.90 16.63
C ALA A 41 13.74 -0.64 16.01
N HIS A 42 13.31 0.62 15.95
CA HIS A 42 12.24 0.98 15.05
C HIS A 42 12.74 0.73 13.61
N LEU A 43 11.90 0.17 12.74
CA LEU A 43 12.21 0.09 11.29
C LEU A 43 12.53 1.45 10.66
N SER A 44 12.29 2.56 11.36
CA SER A 44 12.71 3.91 10.97
C SER A 44 14.20 4.19 11.17
N SER A 45 14.96 3.34 11.88
CA SER A 45 16.39 3.52 12.15
C SER A 45 17.31 2.72 11.22
N THR A 46 16.77 1.81 10.40
CA THR A 46 17.55 1.16 9.33
C THR A 46 17.75 2.19 8.23
N PRO A 47 19.00 2.48 7.82
CA PRO A 47 19.25 3.24 6.60
C PRO A 47 18.45 2.61 5.47
N LYS A 48 17.66 3.44 4.77
CA LYS A 48 16.73 2.95 3.73
C LYS A 48 17.44 2.09 2.68
N ASP A 49 18.73 2.32 2.50
CA ASP A 49 19.58 1.61 1.55
C ASP A 49 19.91 0.18 2.03
N GLU A 50 20.22 -0.02 3.32
CA GLU A 50 20.44 -1.36 3.89
C GLU A 50 19.19 -2.25 3.76
N LEU A 51 18.00 -1.68 3.97
CA LEU A 51 16.75 -2.42 3.79
C LEU A 51 16.56 -2.82 2.31
N VAL A 52 16.96 -1.97 1.36
CA VAL A 52 16.89 -2.27 -0.07
C VAL A 52 17.83 -3.41 -0.42
N ASP A 53 19.06 -3.42 0.12
CA ASP A 53 20.03 -4.49 -0.10
C ASP A 53 19.54 -5.82 0.50
N VAL A 54 18.95 -5.80 1.70
CA VAL A 54 18.35 -6.99 2.31
C VAL A 54 17.16 -7.50 1.49
N LEU A 55 16.25 -6.61 1.09
CA LEU A 55 15.10 -6.98 0.26
C LEU A 55 15.54 -7.53 -1.10
N ARG A 56 16.62 -6.99 -1.68
CA ARG A 56 17.25 -7.56 -2.88
C ARG A 56 17.74 -8.96 -2.57
N ALA A 57 18.60 -9.14 -1.57
CA ALA A 57 19.25 -10.41 -1.27
C ALA A 57 18.22 -11.54 -1.07
N VAL A 58 17.15 -11.30 -0.30
CA VAL A 58 16.09 -12.31 -0.11
C VAL A 58 15.31 -12.56 -1.41
N SER A 59 15.18 -11.56 -2.29
CA SER A 59 14.46 -11.69 -3.57
C SER A 59 15.21 -12.51 -4.62
N GLU A 60 16.46 -12.91 -4.37
CA GLU A 60 17.14 -13.89 -5.23
C GLU A 60 16.37 -15.22 -5.28
N GLU A 61 15.65 -15.55 -4.19
CA GLU A 61 14.69 -16.63 -4.11
C GLU A 61 13.32 -16.18 -4.67
N PRO A 62 12.80 -16.81 -5.75
CA PRO A 62 11.50 -16.45 -6.33
C PRO A 62 10.34 -16.46 -5.34
N ALA A 63 10.33 -17.41 -4.41
CA ALA A 63 9.24 -17.57 -3.44
C ALA A 63 9.22 -16.42 -2.42
N ALA A 64 10.38 -15.98 -1.93
CA ALA A 64 10.48 -14.83 -1.04
C ALA A 64 10.05 -13.52 -1.74
N TYR A 65 10.50 -13.28 -2.97
CA TYR A 65 10.03 -12.13 -3.75
C TYR A 65 8.51 -12.15 -3.94
N THR A 66 7.95 -13.32 -4.30
CA THR A 66 6.51 -13.50 -4.48
C THR A 66 5.75 -13.21 -3.19
N ALA A 67 6.22 -13.70 -2.04
CA ALA A 67 5.59 -13.44 -0.75
C ALA A 67 5.56 -11.94 -0.41
N LEU A 68 6.68 -11.23 -0.64
CA LEU A 68 6.77 -9.80 -0.42
C LEU A 68 5.83 -9.02 -1.35
N ARG A 69 5.83 -9.36 -2.65
CA ARG A 69 4.98 -8.69 -3.64
C ARG A 69 3.50 -8.95 -3.38
N ASP A 70 3.14 -10.18 -3.00
CA ASP A 70 1.77 -10.52 -2.66
C ASP A 70 1.30 -9.81 -1.38
N ALA A 71 2.17 -9.70 -0.36
CA ALA A 71 1.89 -8.91 0.83
C ALA A 71 1.66 -7.42 0.50
N GLN A 72 2.51 -6.82 -0.34
CA GLN A 72 2.31 -5.44 -0.84
C GLN A 72 1.00 -5.31 -1.61
N THR A 73 0.66 -6.30 -2.45
CA THR A 73 -0.60 -6.34 -3.21
C THR A 73 -1.81 -6.32 -2.28
N ARG A 74 -1.82 -7.18 -1.25
CA ARG A 74 -2.92 -7.24 -0.27
C ARG A 74 -3.02 -5.93 0.52
N TRP A 75 -1.88 -5.39 0.96
CA TRP A 75 -1.85 -4.10 1.66
C TRP A 75 -2.39 -2.97 0.79
N GLY A 76 -1.93 -2.84 -0.46
CA GLY A 76 -2.41 -1.83 -1.40
C GLY A 76 -3.90 -1.95 -1.69
N ALA A 77 -4.39 -3.17 -1.88
CA ALA A 77 -5.81 -3.43 -2.06
C ALA A 77 -6.64 -3.03 -0.83
N ALA A 78 -6.14 -3.30 0.38
CA ALA A 78 -6.79 -2.90 1.63
C ALA A 78 -6.82 -1.38 1.79
N GLN A 79 -5.74 -0.67 1.45
CA GLN A 79 -5.70 0.79 1.46
C GLN A 79 -6.71 1.38 0.47
N LEU A 80 -6.73 0.89 -0.77
CA LEU A 80 -7.69 1.34 -1.79
C LEU A 80 -9.13 1.07 -1.35
N GLY A 81 -9.44 -0.12 -0.84
CA GLY A 81 -10.78 -0.46 -0.38
C GLY A 81 -11.22 0.23 0.92
N SER A 82 -10.33 0.98 1.57
CA SER A 82 -10.68 1.88 2.68
C SER A 82 -11.12 3.27 2.22
N LEU A 83 -10.90 3.60 0.94
CA LEU A 83 -11.35 4.86 0.36
C LEU A 83 -12.86 4.80 0.10
N THR A 84 -13.57 5.84 0.52
CA THR A 84 -14.98 6.02 0.18
C THR A 84 -15.11 6.49 -1.28
N THR A 85 -16.29 6.30 -1.87
CA THR A 85 -16.61 6.86 -3.21
C THR A 85 -16.47 8.40 -3.22
N GLU A 86 -16.70 9.03 -2.08
CA GLU A 86 -16.54 10.47 -1.84
C GLU A 86 -15.11 10.89 -1.43
N ALA A 87 -14.12 9.99 -1.50
CA ALA A 87 -12.74 10.26 -1.07
C ALA A 87 -12.21 11.59 -1.64
N ARG A 88 -11.68 12.47 -0.79
CA ARG A 88 -11.22 13.78 -1.28
C ARG A 88 -10.00 13.60 -2.17
N LYS A 89 -9.70 14.61 -2.99
CA LYS A 89 -8.51 14.63 -3.86
C LYS A 89 -7.23 14.20 -3.12
N ASN A 90 -7.03 14.68 -1.89
CA ASN A 90 -5.87 14.34 -1.08
C ASN A 90 -5.79 12.84 -0.71
N ASP A 91 -6.94 12.19 -0.48
CA ASP A 91 -7.00 10.76 -0.14
C ASP A 91 -6.64 9.91 -1.37
N LEU A 92 -7.11 10.33 -2.55
CA LEU A 92 -6.77 9.72 -3.84
C LEU A 92 -5.33 9.95 -4.27
N GLU A 93 -4.71 11.03 -3.80
CA GLU A 93 -3.30 11.31 -4.05
C GLU A 93 -2.37 10.63 -3.03
N GLY A 94 -2.90 10.06 -1.95
CA GLY A 94 -2.13 9.42 -0.89
C GLY A 94 -1.97 7.91 -1.08
N ALA A 95 -3.05 7.16 -0.86
CA ALA A 95 -3.01 5.70 -0.82
C ALA A 95 -2.61 5.05 -2.18
N PRO A 96 -3.21 5.43 -3.32
CA PRO A 96 -2.82 4.89 -4.63
C PRO A 96 -1.36 5.17 -4.99
N VAL A 97 -0.92 6.41 -4.76
CA VAL A 97 0.44 6.87 -5.09
C VAL A 97 1.49 6.17 -4.21
N THR A 98 1.20 5.98 -2.92
CA THR A 98 2.07 5.24 -2.01
C THR A 98 2.21 3.79 -2.43
N ASN A 99 1.10 3.14 -2.81
CA ASN A 99 1.14 1.77 -3.32
C ASN A 99 1.94 1.66 -4.63
N ALA A 100 1.73 2.58 -5.57
CA ALA A 100 2.48 2.62 -6.83
C ALA A 100 3.98 2.83 -6.61
N SER A 101 4.35 3.70 -5.68
CA SER A 101 5.74 3.89 -5.25
C SER A 101 6.34 2.58 -4.72
N ALA A 102 5.67 1.92 -3.77
CA ALA A 102 6.16 0.67 -3.20
C ALA A 102 6.35 -0.42 -4.28
N LEU A 103 5.38 -0.60 -5.18
CA LEU A 103 5.47 -1.54 -6.30
C LEU A 103 6.63 -1.22 -7.24
N GLY A 104 6.88 0.06 -7.57
CA GLY A 104 8.04 0.48 -8.34
C GLY A 104 9.38 0.11 -7.70
N GLY A 105 9.45 0.11 -6.36
CA GLY A 105 10.62 -0.39 -5.63
C GLY A 105 10.81 -1.91 -5.80
N TYR A 106 9.74 -2.69 -5.70
CA TYR A 106 9.78 -4.13 -5.99
C TYR A 106 10.18 -4.43 -7.43
N ASP A 107 9.70 -3.63 -8.39
CA ASP A 107 10.05 -3.78 -9.81
C ASP A 107 11.55 -3.54 -10.05
N ALA A 108 12.16 -2.59 -9.33
CA ALA A 108 13.60 -2.32 -9.42
C ALA A 108 14.42 -3.47 -8.85
N ILE A 109 13.99 -4.03 -7.72
CA ILE A 109 14.60 -5.23 -7.11
C ILE A 109 14.50 -6.42 -8.06
N ALA A 110 13.32 -6.69 -8.64
CA ALA A 110 13.14 -7.77 -9.60
C ALA A 110 14.04 -7.59 -10.84
N ALA A 111 14.11 -6.37 -11.37
CA ALA A 111 14.96 -6.06 -12.51
C ALA A 111 16.45 -6.29 -12.21
N ASP A 112 16.92 -5.94 -11.00
CA ASP A 112 18.29 -6.22 -10.59
C ASP A 112 18.56 -7.72 -10.41
N VAL A 113 17.67 -8.46 -9.74
CA VAL A 113 17.77 -9.92 -9.56
C VAL A 113 17.76 -10.66 -10.90
N VAL A 114 16.94 -10.23 -11.85
CA VAL A 114 16.93 -10.79 -13.21
C VAL A 114 18.23 -10.48 -13.94
N ARG A 115 18.74 -9.25 -13.82
CA ARG A 115 20.02 -8.82 -14.43
C ARG A 115 21.23 -9.57 -13.88
N SER A 116 21.23 -9.94 -12.59
CA SER A 116 22.34 -10.69 -11.98
C SER A 116 22.38 -12.17 -12.39
N LYS A 117 21.31 -12.69 -13.00
CA LYS A 117 21.20 -14.08 -13.46
C LYS A 117 21.58 -14.21 -14.93
N LYS A 118 22.15 -15.37 -15.31
CA LYS A 118 22.30 -15.78 -16.72
C LYS A 118 20.91 -15.88 -17.38
N ALA A 119 20.81 -15.74 -18.70
CA ALA A 119 19.54 -15.71 -19.44
C ALA A 119 18.55 -16.84 -19.08
N SER A 120 19.01 -18.08 -18.98
CA SER A 120 18.15 -19.22 -18.59
C SER A 120 17.73 -19.21 -17.11
N GLY A 121 18.50 -18.55 -16.24
CA GLY A 121 18.16 -18.33 -14.83
C GLY A 121 17.17 -17.18 -14.65
N ALA A 122 17.31 -16.11 -15.44
CA ALA A 122 16.37 -14.99 -15.49
C ALA A 122 14.95 -15.45 -15.87
N SER A 123 14.83 -16.20 -16.96
CA SER A 123 13.54 -16.72 -17.43
C SER A 123 12.91 -17.65 -16.38
N ARG A 124 13.67 -18.61 -15.83
CA ARG A 124 13.20 -19.52 -14.77
C ARG A 124 12.74 -18.78 -13.51
N TRP A 125 13.47 -17.73 -13.10
CA TRP A 125 13.07 -16.92 -11.96
C TRP A 125 11.73 -16.22 -12.22
N MET A 126 11.57 -15.60 -13.40
CA MET A 126 10.34 -14.91 -13.79
C MET A 126 9.16 -15.88 -13.91
N ASP A 127 9.37 -17.06 -14.49
CA ASP A 127 8.37 -18.14 -14.56
C ASP A 127 7.90 -18.57 -13.17
N ALA A 128 8.83 -18.77 -12.24
CA ALA A 128 8.53 -19.17 -10.87
C ALA A 128 7.73 -18.09 -10.13
N VAL A 129 8.12 -16.82 -10.26
CA VAL A 129 7.40 -15.68 -9.68
C VAL A 129 5.98 -15.59 -10.24
N TYR A 130 5.81 -15.64 -11.56
CA TYR A 130 4.48 -15.56 -12.18
C TYR A 130 3.58 -16.72 -11.79
N THR A 131 4.12 -17.92 -11.75
CA THR A 131 3.37 -19.12 -11.33
C THR A 131 2.91 -19.00 -9.89
N ALA A 132 3.80 -18.54 -8.99
CA ALA A 132 3.47 -18.37 -7.58
C ALA A 132 2.47 -17.21 -7.34
N LEU A 133 2.55 -16.11 -8.10
CA LEU A 133 1.62 -14.98 -7.97
C LEU A 133 0.20 -15.30 -8.47
N ARG A 134 0.05 -16.22 -9.44
CA ARG A 134 -1.27 -16.70 -9.92
C ARG A 134 -2.03 -17.47 -8.83
N SER A 135 -1.29 -18.21 -8.02
CA SER A 135 -1.83 -19.07 -6.96
C SER A 135 -1.06 -18.86 -5.67
N PRO A 136 -1.19 -17.68 -5.03
CA PRO A 136 -0.46 -17.40 -3.80
C PRO A 136 -0.88 -18.43 -2.75
N GLY A 137 0.11 -19.10 -2.15
CA GLY A 137 -0.16 -20.01 -1.04
C GLY A 137 -0.92 -19.30 0.08
N ALA A 138 -1.70 -20.05 0.86
CA ALA A 138 -2.59 -19.56 1.91
C ALA A 138 -1.91 -18.78 3.07
N SER A 139 -0.61 -18.48 2.96
CA SER A 139 0.16 -17.83 4.01
C SER A 139 -0.31 -16.38 4.20
N ALA A 140 -0.68 -16.07 5.44
CA ALA A 140 -1.14 -14.79 5.99
C ALA A 140 -2.45 -14.22 5.41
N SER A 141 -3.54 -14.98 5.54
CA SER A 141 -4.90 -14.42 5.49
C SER A 141 -5.11 -13.45 6.66
N MET A 142 -4.90 -12.15 6.42
CA MET A 142 -5.69 -11.15 7.13
C MET A 142 -7.05 -11.13 6.43
N ALA A 143 -8.08 -11.63 7.11
CA ALA A 143 -9.44 -11.57 6.59
C ALA A 143 -9.76 -10.12 6.17
N PRO A 144 -10.26 -9.91 4.94
CA PRO A 144 -10.48 -8.57 4.42
C PRO A 144 -11.65 -7.92 5.15
N ARG A 145 -11.49 -6.64 5.52
CA ARG A 145 -12.55 -5.85 6.19
C ARG A 145 -13.70 -5.46 5.26
N SER A 146 -13.57 -5.65 3.95
CA SER A 146 -14.60 -5.39 2.94
C SER A 146 -14.36 -6.24 1.68
N ALA A 147 -15.39 -6.43 0.84
CA ALA A 147 -15.30 -7.26 -0.37
C ALA A 147 -14.49 -6.62 -1.52
N LEU A 148 -14.28 -5.31 -1.49
CA LEU A 148 -13.61 -4.55 -2.55
C LEU A 148 -12.09 -4.80 -2.66
N PRO A 149 -11.30 -4.77 -1.57
CA PRO A 149 -9.88 -5.17 -1.57
C PRO A 149 -9.65 -6.54 -2.23
N ASP A 150 -10.49 -7.51 -1.87
CA ASP A 150 -10.39 -8.86 -2.41
C ASP A 150 -10.65 -8.93 -3.89
N ARG A 151 -11.65 -8.18 -4.37
CA ARG A 151 -11.95 -8.10 -5.79
C ARG A 151 -10.78 -7.52 -6.57
N ASN A 152 -10.17 -6.42 -6.11
CA ASN A 152 -9.05 -5.78 -6.82
C ASN A 152 -7.83 -6.70 -6.90
N ALA A 153 -7.46 -7.32 -5.78
CA ALA A 153 -6.34 -8.26 -5.76
C ALA A 153 -6.63 -9.52 -6.59
N LYS A 154 -7.87 -10.02 -6.59
CA LYS A 154 -8.28 -11.16 -7.44
C LYS A 154 -8.28 -10.80 -8.92
N SER A 155 -8.82 -9.65 -9.32
CA SER A 155 -8.81 -9.18 -10.71
C SER A 155 -7.39 -9.03 -11.25
N TRP A 156 -6.50 -8.46 -10.43
CA TRP A 156 -5.08 -8.39 -10.77
C TRP A 156 -4.47 -9.78 -10.97
N ARG A 157 -4.69 -10.71 -10.05
CA ARG A 157 -4.14 -12.08 -10.18
C ARG A 157 -4.72 -12.83 -11.38
N ALA A 158 -5.99 -12.65 -11.69
CA ALA A 158 -6.63 -13.23 -12.87
C ALA A 158 -5.95 -12.73 -14.16
N SER A 159 -5.57 -11.45 -14.22
CA SER A 159 -4.86 -10.89 -15.38
C SER A 159 -3.51 -11.59 -15.64
N LEU A 160 -2.85 -12.13 -14.61
CA LEU A 160 -1.56 -12.81 -14.75
C LEU A 160 -1.65 -14.08 -15.61
N ALA A 161 -2.83 -14.69 -15.75
CA ALA A 161 -3.01 -15.95 -16.44
C ALA A 161 -2.77 -15.85 -17.96
N SER A 162 -3.08 -14.69 -18.55
CA SER A 162 -3.06 -14.48 -20.01
C SER A 162 -1.80 -13.78 -20.54
N VAL A 163 -0.85 -13.42 -19.68
CA VAL A 163 0.31 -12.61 -20.06
C VAL A 163 1.42 -13.50 -20.67
N PRO A 164 1.85 -13.24 -21.91
CA PRO A 164 2.95 -13.96 -22.56
C PRO A 164 4.28 -13.64 -21.87
N ALA A 165 5.28 -14.52 -21.99
CA ALA A 165 6.49 -14.49 -21.16
C ALA A 165 7.29 -13.18 -21.29
N GLU A 166 7.34 -12.64 -22.49
CA GLU A 166 8.01 -11.40 -22.88
C GLU A 166 7.39 -10.14 -22.26
N GLU A 167 6.09 -10.14 -21.98
CA GLU A 167 5.35 -8.98 -21.44
C GLU A 167 5.28 -8.98 -19.90
N ARG A 168 5.72 -10.07 -19.26
CA ARG A 168 5.57 -10.28 -17.82
C ARG A 168 6.20 -9.18 -16.95
N THR A 169 7.37 -8.68 -17.34
CA THR A 169 8.02 -7.62 -16.55
C THR A 169 7.22 -6.32 -16.60
N ASP A 170 6.71 -5.96 -17.78
CA ASP A 170 5.95 -4.73 -17.95
C ASP A 170 4.58 -4.84 -17.30
N HIS A 171 3.93 -5.99 -17.39
CA HIS A 171 2.67 -6.24 -16.70
C HIS A 171 2.82 -6.08 -15.18
N LEU A 172 3.88 -6.62 -14.56
CA LEU A 172 4.16 -6.38 -13.15
C LEU A 172 4.26 -4.89 -12.82
N ARG A 173 4.95 -4.09 -13.65
CA ARG A 173 5.10 -2.64 -13.45
C ARG A 173 3.77 -1.90 -13.50
N GLU A 174 2.81 -2.41 -14.27
CA GLU A 174 1.49 -1.80 -14.42
C GLU A 174 0.54 -2.10 -13.26
N GLN A 175 0.90 -3.03 -12.36
CA GLN A 175 0.07 -3.48 -11.24
C GLN A 175 -0.53 -2.33 -10.42
N GLY A 176 0.27 -1.30 -10.08
CA GLY A 176 -0.21 -0.18 -9.25
C GLY A 176 -1.31 0.63 -9.94
N THR A 177 -1.16 0.86 -11.25
CA THR A 177 -2.17 1.53 -12.07
C THR A 177 -3.40 0.65 -12.24
N PHE A 178 -3.21 -0.63 -12.58
CA PHE A 178 -4.29 -1.60 -12.74
C PHE A 178 -5.19 -1.67 -11.49
N MET A 179 -4.58 -1.78 -10.30
CA MET A 179 -5.32 -1.87 -9.05
C MET A 179 -6.10 -0.58 -8.74
N PHE A 180 -5.57 0.58 -9.09
CA PHE A 180 -6.27 1.85 -8.92
C PHE A 180 -7.43 1.99 -9.92
N THR A 181 -7.22 1.65 -11.20
CA THR A 181 -8.29 1.68 -12.21
C THR A 181 -9.43 0.74 -11.82
N ALA A 182 -9.13 -0.48 -11.35
CA ALA A 182 -10.13 -1.41 -10.86
C ALA A 182 -10.92 -0.86 -9.65
N TRP A 183 -10.26 -0.13 -8.74
CA TRP A 183 -10.95 0.58 -7.67
C TRP A 183 -11.85 1.70 -8.23
N ALA A 184 -11.33 2.53 -9.14
CA ALA A 184 -12.01 3.72 -9.66
C ALA A 184 -13.28 3.36 -10.43
N GLU A 185 -13.27 2.24 -11.16
CA GLU A 185 -14.44 1.68 -11.84
C GLU A 185 -15.54 1.32 -10.83
N VAL A 186 -15.20 0.63 -9.75
CA VAL A 186 -16.19 0.21 -8.75
C VAL A 186 -16.67 1.36 -7.88
N ALA A 187 -15.80 2.33 -7.63
CA ALA A 187 -16.15 3.54 -6.89
C ALA A 187 -16.93 4.56 -7.73
N GLU A 188 -17.15 4.29 -9.03
CA GLU A 188 -17.77 5.19 -10.00
C GLU A 188 -17.15 6.59 -9.96
N ALA A 189 -15.83 6.67 -9.74
CA ALA A 189 -15.15 7.93 -9.46
C ALA A 189 -15.19 8.92 -10.64
N GLY A 190 -15.54 8.45 -11.85
CA GLY A 190 -15.50 9.21 -13.09
C GLY A 190 -14.08 9.35 -13.64
N ARG A 191 -13.93 9.37 -14.97
CA ARG A 191 -12.62 9.46 -15.65
C ARG A 191 -11.86 10.73 -15.30
N ASP A 192 -12.54 11.87 -15.23
CA ASP A 192 -11.95 13.19 -14.93
C ASP A 192 -11.24 13.22 -13.57
N ARG A 193 -11.72 12.43 -12.60
CA ARG A 193 -11.14 12.33 -11.26
C ARG A 193 -10.08 11.23 -11.17
N ALA A 194 -10.24 10.14 -11.91
CA ALA A 194 -9.34 8.99 -11.87
C ALA A 194 -8.05 9.21 -12.68
N GLU A 195 -8.15 9.77 -13.89
CA GLU A 195 -7.02 9.89 -14.83
C GLU A 195 -5.82 10.66 -14.26
N PRO A 196 -5.98 11.82 -13.58
CA PRO A 196 -4.84 12.52 -12.98
C PRO A 196 -4.11 11.68 -11.93
N VAL A 197 -4.85 10.83 -11.21
CA VAL A 197 -4.29 9.93 -10.19
C VAL A 197 -3.57 8.75 -10.85
N GLU A 198 -4.13 8.17 -11.92
CA GLU A 198 -3.46 7.13 -12.72
C GLU A 198 -2.11 7.61 -13.26
N VAL A 199 -2.08 8.80 -13.88
CA VAL A 199 -0.86 9.43 -14.38
C VAL A 199 0.16 9.61 -13.26
N ARG A 200 -0.29 10.07 -12.08
CA ARG A 200 0.59 10.26 -10.92
C ARG A 200 1.11 8.94 -10.35
N CYS A 201 0.28 7.90 -10.27
CA CYS A 201 0.69 6.55 -9.87
C CYS A 201 1.79 6.01 -10.78
N ARG A 202 1.59 6.07 -12.11
CA ARG A 202 2.58 5.62 -13.09
C ARG A 202 3.91 6.35 -12.93
N ARG A 203 3.87 7.68 -12.88
CA ARG A 203 5.06 8.52 -12.69
C ARG A 203 5.78 8.20 -11.39
N THR A 204 5.06 8.12 -10.27
CA THR A 204 5.67 7.89 -8.95
C THR A 204 6.28 6.48 -8.86
N GLY A 205 5.62 5.48 -9.44
CA GLY A 205 6.18 4.13 -9.55
C GLY A 205 7.49 4.12 -10.36
N GLN A 206 7.53 4.82 -11.49
CA GLN A 206 8.74 4.96 -12.32
C GLN A 206 9.87 5.73 -11.62
N GLU A 207 9.56 6.83 -10.93
CA GLU A 207 10.53 7.59 -10.13
C GLU A 207 11.13 6.72 -9.03
N ARG A 208 10.28 5.96 -8.30
CA ARG A 208 10.75 5.07 -7.24
C ARG A 208 11.57 3.91 -7.79
N TYR A 209 11.18 3.34 -8.93
CA TYR A 209 11.97 2.35 -9.66
C TYR A 209 13.37 2.90 -9.97
N GLY A 210 13.44 4.09 -10.56
CA GLY A 210 14.70 4.74 -10.94
C GLY A 210 15.63 4.96 -9.74
N ALA A 211 15.08 5.47 -8.63
CA ALA A 211 15.84 5.72 -7.41
C ALA A 211 16.42 4.43 -6.80
N ILE A 212 15.61 3.36 -6.70
CA ILE A 212 16.08 2.06 -6.17
C ILE A 212 17.08 1.41 -7.13
N ALA A 213 16.81 1.45 -8.44
CA ALA A 213 17.72 0.90 -9.45
C ALA A 213 19.06 1.63 -9.47
N GLN A 214 19.10 2.93 -9.19
CA GLN A 214 20.32 3.70 -9.03
C GLN A 214 21.09 3.27 -7.78
N ASN A 215 20.41 3.13 -6.63
CA ASN A 215 21.01 2.66 -5.40
C ASN A 215 21.69 1.29 -5.61
N LEU A 216 20.96 0.30 -6.15
CA LEU A 216 21.47 -1.05 -6.41
C LEU A 216 22.62 -1.14 -7.41
N ARG A 217 22.93 -0.07 -8.15
CA ARG A 217 24.12 -0.01 -9.04
C ARG A 217 25.36 0.54 -8.35
N MET A 218 25.20 1.18 -7.20
CA MET A 218 26.28 1.78 -6.42
C MET A 218 26.78 0.86 -5.29
N SER A 219 25.96 -0.10 -4.87
CA SER A 219 26.31 -1.21 -3.96
C SER A 219 27.13 -2.30 -4.64
#